data_AF-A0A3P7EC01-F1
#
_entry.id   AF-A0A3P7EC01-F1
#
_cell.length_a   1.000
_cell.length_b   1.000
_cell.length_c   1.000
_cell.angle_alpha   90.00
_cell.angle_beta   90.00
_cell.angle_gamma   90.00
#
_symmetry.space_group_name_H-M   'P 1'
#
loop_
_entity.id
_entity.type
_entity.pdbx_description
1 polymer ?
#
loop_
_entity_poly.entity_id
_entity_poly.type
_entity_poly.pdbx_seq_one_letter_code
_entity_poly.pdbx_strand_id
1 'polypeptide(L)'
;MIHISIPTTQTLVETDGSRTYDAFDIYINGAYHASIRYSHLLKLHEKLRSHFGPKLKTSDFPSKKLFRTLDQKALDERRLALARYFQTMVQLQSIAQHFITENAFLNFQIESFRPSSSNVSVDIFMADGTKETVRCNVEHPTEIILKRFADIIGLSIENIGSFGLFVAKRRYASDDGHFMPSLGSVKYPDTLSVRLLRNFESPYLSIHLLNQKSAATGVFYFIIVRKLIWDPKVEEELMDDPGAVLLLYKQAASDLYNGYFVPRQTEIKNRLLALEEQGSCTQFLRLCHLEPNYSYEVLEPCSSNYPRPGTECNLKVGRRRILLEFKDAKDGVSSAEFRATRIRVWRISEQDNNGFTFLFEYLISKGVFHWITLYTNQAILLSLLLQSIGFEILKEHRSLMTTFGSLDYDYPTKDVFKIYSSQEEGSMGSPVISRAVQYSIPMENEVRRISVQPKEVEGTKVIENHDPLTNGRCDNGSIHSNHHSNSTTHIQHSGSIASDSDESVLDAFTTISKVLLFKNEGFEITDDDL
;
A
#
# COMPACT_ATOMS: atom_id res chain seq x y z
N MET A 1 -8.90 3.83 1.58
CA MET A 1 -10.29 3.35 1.70
C MET A 1 -10.24 1.94 2.27
N ILE A 2 -11.08 1.60 3.25
CA ILE A 2 -11.24 0.23 3.72
C ILE A 2 -12.61 -0.24 3.25
N HIS A 3 -12.67 -1.43 2.65
CA HIS A 3 -13.91 -2.08 2.24
C HIS A 3 -14.15 -3.29 3.12
N ILE A 4 -15.30 -3.37 3.78
CA ILE A 4 -15.70 -4.51 4.61
C ILE A 4 -16.93 -5.16 4.00
N SER A 5 -16.86 -6.48 3.79
CA SER A 5 -18.00 -7.32 3.45
C SER A 5 -18.12 -8.51 4.39
N ILE A 6 -19.34 -9.04 4.51
CA ILE A 6 -19.63 -10.25 5.28
C ILE A 6 -20.49 -11.17 4.40
N PRO A 7 -19.87 -11.87 3.42
CA PRO A 7 -20.61 -12.64 2.43
C PRO A 7 -21.33 -13.85 3.02
N THR A 8 -20.73 -14.50 4.01
CA THR A 8 -21.19 -15.78 4.55
C THR A 8 -21.17 -15.82 6.07
N THR A 9 -21.89 -16.80 6.61
CA THR A 9 -21.80 -17.22 8.00
C THR A 9 -21.43 -18.70 8.06
N GLN A 10 -20.77 -19.11 9.12
CA GLN A 10 -20.46 -20.51 9.38
C GLN A 10 -20.68 -20.87 10.84
N THR A 11 -21.05 -22.13 11.09
CA THR A 11 -21.17 -22.65 12.44
C THR A 11 -19.83 -23.23 12.88
N LEU A 12 -19.22 -22.61 13.88
CA LEU A 12 -17.95 -23.05 14.47
C LEU A 12 -18.20 -23.76 15.80
N VAL A 13 -17.22 -24.56 16.23
CA VAL A 13 -17.24 -25.22 17.54
C VAL A 13 -16.37 -24.44 18.53
N GLU A 14 -16.84 -24.34 19.78
CA GLU A 14 -16.05 -23.80 20.89
C GLU A 14 -14.78 -24.63 21.12
N THR A 15 -13.78 -24.04 21.76
CA THR A 15 -12.47 -24.67 22.01
C THR A 15 -12.57 -25.93 22.88
N ASP A 16 -13.60 -26.03 23.71
CA ASP A 16 -13.89 -27.20 24.54
C ASP A 16 -14.64 -28.32 23.78
N GLY A 17 -14.99 -28.09 22.50
CA GLY A 17 -15.75 -29.02 21.68
C GLY A 17 -17.24 -29.14 22.03
N SER A 18 -17.72 -28.43 23.07
CA SER A 18 -19.01 -28.73 23.70
C SER A 18 -20.19 -28.03 23.02
N ARG A 19 -19.94 -26.84 22.45
CA ARG A 19 -20.99 -25.96 21.92
C ARG A 19 -20.61 -25.44 20.55
N THR A 20 -21.61 -25.25 19.72
CA THR A 20 -21.48 -24.54 18.45
C THR A 20 -21.93 -23.10 18.59
N TYR A 21 -21.41 -22.24 17.73
CA TYR A 21 -21.85 -20.85 17.61
C TYR A 21 -21.73 -20.38 16.16
N ASP A 22 -22.59 -19.42 15.80
CA ASP A 22 -22.52 -18.80 14.48
C ASP A 22 -21.43 -17.72 14.44
N ALA A 23 -20.56 -17.83 13.44
CA ALA A 23 -19.53 -16.87 13.10
C ALA A 23 -19.85 -16.18 11.78
N PHE A 24 -19.41 -14.93 11.68
CA PHE A 24 -19.57 -14.06 10.52
C PHE A 24 -18.22 -13.95 9.82
N ASP A 25 -18.18 -14.29 8.53
CA ASP A 25 -16.94 -14.31 7.76
C ASP A 25 -16.65 -12.90 7.26
N ILE A 26 -15.73 -12.22 7.92
CA ILE A 26 -15.37 -10.84 7.60
C ILE A 26 -14.30 -10.86 6.52
N TYR A 27 -14.57 -10.16 5.44
CA TYR A 27 -13.62 -9.87 4.38
C TYR A 27 -13.27 -8.38 4.41
N ILE A 28 -11.98 -8.06 4.35
CA ILE A 28 -11.47 -6.70 4.29
C ILE A 28 -10.68 -6.53 3.01
N ASN A 29 -11.01 -5.50 2.23
CA ASN A 29 -10.37 -5.19 0.96
C ASN A 29 -10.37 -6.40 -0.01
N GLY A 30 -11.48 -7.16 -0.03
CA GLY A 30 -11.66 -8.36 -0.84
C GLY A 30 -10.95 -9.62 -0.31
N ALA A 31 -10.11 -9.50 0.72
CA ALA A 31 -9.41 -10.63 1.32
C ALA A 31 -10.16 -11.14 2.55
N TYR A 32 -10.20 -12.46 2.73
CA TYR A 32 -10.68 -13.06 3.97
C TYR A 32 -9.83 -12.56 5.14
N HIS A 33 -10.48 -12.06 6.18
CA HIS A 33 -9.81 -11.49 7.36
C HIS A 33 -9.98 -12.37 8.58
N ALA A 34 -11.22 -12.68 8.95
CA ALA A 34 -11.53 -13.45 10.16
C ALA A 34 -12.96 -13.98 10.17
N SER A 35 -13.21 -15.05 10.93
CA SER A 35 -14.55 -15.56 11.24
C SER A 35 -14.88 -15.28 12.70
N ILE A 36 -15.82 -14.37 12.93
CA ILE A 36 -16.01 -13.75 14.26
C ILE A 36 -17.43 -13.93 14.77
N ARG A 37 -17.58 -14.29 16.03
CA ARG A 37 -18.88 -14.40 16.69
C ARG A 37 -19.49 -13.03 16.97
N TYR A 38 -20.82 -12.93 16.91
CA TYR A 38 -21.56 -11.68 17.13
C TYR A 38 -21.17 -10.95 18.42
N SER A 39 -20.91 -11.66 19.52
CA SER A 39 -20.58 -11.02 20.80
C SER A 39 -19.26 -10.23 20.76
N HIS A 40 -18.29 -10.59 19.92
CA HIS A 40 -17.04 -9.85 19.78
C HIS A 40 -17.27 -8.55 18.98
N LEU A 41 -18.11 -8.62 17.94
CA LEU A 41 -18.55 -7.45 17.17
C LEU A 41 -19.35 -6.47 18.04
N LEU A 42 -20.21 -6.98 18.92
CA LEU A 42 -20.97 -6.16 19.87
C LEU A 42 -20.04 -5.44 20.87
N LYS A 43 -19.05 -6.15 21.44
CA LYS A 43 -18.04 -5.55 22.33
C LYS A 43 -17.28 -4.41 21.63
N LEU A 44 -16.92 -4.59 20.36
CA LEU A 44 -16.28 -3.54 19.58
C LEU A 44 -17.22 -2.34 19.40
N HIS A 45 -18.47 -2.56 19.01
CA HIS A 45 -19.46 -1.49 18.91
C HIS A 45 -19.61 -0.70 20.22
N GLU A 46 -19.74 -1.38 21.37
CA GLU A 46 -19.87 -0.74 22.67
C GLU A 46 -18.63 0.11 23.01
N LYS A 47 -17.42 -0.38 22.72
CA LYS A 47 -16.17 0.36 22.92
C LYS A 47 -16.09 1.60 22.02
N LEU A 48 -16.47 1.47 20.75
CA LEU A 48 -16.51 2.59 19.81
C LEU A 48 -17.55 3.64 20.23
N ARG A 49 -18.75 3.21 20.63
CA ARG A 49 -19.81 4.12 21.09
C ARG A 49 -19.40 4.86 22.36
N SER A 50 -18.74 4.17 23.30
CA SER A 50 -18.21 4.78 24.53
C SER A 50 -17.17 5.86 24.22
N HIS A 51 -16.25 5.59 23.29
CA HIS A 51 -15.15 6.51 22.99
C HIS A 51 -15.55 7.67 22.05
N PHE A 52 -16.31 7.39 20.99
CA PHE A 52 -16.65 8.38 19.96
C PHE A 52 -18.02 9.04 20.19
N GLY A 53 -18.90 8.42 20.97
CA GLY A 53 -20.23 8.94 21.26
C GLY A 53 -20.99 9.32 19.98
N PRO A 54 -21.55 10.54 19.90
CA PRO A 54 -22.28 11.01 18.72
C PRO A 54 -21.47 11.10 17.42
N LYS A 55 -20.12 11.05 17.49
CA LYS A 55 -19.27 11.04 16.29
C LYS A 55 -19.35 9.71 15.53
N LEU A 56 -19.79 8.63 16.19
CA LEU A 56 -20.07 7.34 15.57
C LEU A 56 -21.40 7.43 14.79
N LYS A 57 -21.38 8.12 13.65
CA LYS A 57 -22.54 8.32 12.76
C LYS A 57 -22.81 7.07 11.92
N THR A 58 -23.17 5.98 12.57
CA THR A 58 -23.46 4.70 11.91
C THR A 58 -24.95 4.37 12.02
N SER A 59 -25.43 3.45 11.17
CA SER A 59 -26.72 2.79 11.38
C SER A 59 -26.77 2.08 12.75
N ASP A 60 -27.98 1.72 13.20
CA ASP A 60 -28.14 0.96 14.44
C ASP A 60 -27.39 -0.38 14.38
N PHE A 61 -26.66 -0.69 15.45
CA PHE A 61 -26.03 -1.99 15.59
C PHE A 61 -27.12 -3.05 15.82
N PRO A 62 -27.11 -4.17 15.07
CA PRO A 62 -28.18 -5.16 15.15
C PRO A 62 -28.30 -5.70 16.58
N SER A 63 -29.51 -5.68 17.13
CA SER A 63 -29.75 -5.98 18.54
C SER A 63 -29.53 -7.45 18.90
N LYS A 64 -29.20 -7.68 20.17
CA LYS A 64 -29.11 -9.01 20.75
C LYS A 64 -30.53 -9.57 20.93
N LYS A 65 -30.94 -10.49 20.06
CA LYS A 65 -32.17 -11.28 20.27
C LYS A 65 -31.93 -12.23 21.45
N LEU A 66 -32.60 -12.00 22.59
CA LEU A 66 -32.30 -12.66 23.87
C LEU A 66 -32.92 -14.06 24.03
N PHE A 67 -33.87 -14.48 23.19
CA PHE A 67 -34.72 -15.64 23.52
C PHE A 67 -35.00 -16.65 22.40
N ARG A 68 -34.28 -16.63 21.27
CA ARG A 68 -34.43 -17.66 20.23
C ARG A 68 -33.09 -18.00 19.61
N THR A 69 -32.84 -19.29 19.39
CA THR A 69 -31.94 -19.73 18.32
C THR A 69 -32.34 -18.96 17.06
N LEU A 70 -31.37 -18.31 16.41
CA LEU A 70 -31.65 -17.61 15.17
C LEU A 70 -32.00 -18.68 14.14
N ASP A 71 -33.14 -18.53 13.48
CA ASP A 71 -33.34 -19.24 12.22
C ASP A 71 -32.39 -18.67 11.16
N GLN A 72 -32.21 -19.39 10.06
CA GLN A 72 -31.30 -18.98 8.99
C GLN A 72 -31.64 -17.59 8.46
N LYS A 73 -32.93 -17.25 8.36
CA LYS A 73 -33.39 -15.93 7.93
C LYS A 73 -32.94 -14.83 8.88
N ALA A 74 -33.12 -14.98 10.19
CA ALA A 74 -32.67 -13.99 11.17
C ALA A 74 -31.14 -13.87 11.24
N LEU A 75 -30.42 -14.97 10.98
CA LEU A 75 -28.96 -14.97 10.88
C LEU A 75 -28.50 -14.16 9.67
N ASP A 76 -29.12 -14.35 8.51
CA ASP A 76 -28.84 -13.60 7.29
C ASP A 76 -29.19 -12.11 7.39
N GLU A 77 -30.34 -11.78 8.00
CA GLU A 77 -30.71 -10.40 8.31
C GLU A 77 -29.66 -9.72 9.21
N ARG A 78 -29.17 -10.43 10.23
CA ARG A 78 -28.11 -9.93 11.10
C ARG A 78 -26.78 -9.77 10.35
N ARG A 79 -26.42 -10.71 9.48
CA ARG A 79 -25.22 -10.65 8.64
C ARG A 79 -25.23 -9.39 7.77
N LEU A 80 -26.34 -9.12 7.08
CA LEU A 80 -26.50 -7.93 6.24
C LEU A 80 -26.46 -6.63 7.07
N ALA A 81 -27.07 -6.61 8.25
CA ALA A 81 -27.03 -5.45 9.14
C ALA A 81 -25.61 -5.16 9.66
N LEU A 82 -24.87 -6.20 10.06
CA LEU A 82 -23.47 -6.07 10.47
C LEU A 82 -22.59 -5.55 9.32
N ALA A 83 -22.75 -6.10 8.11
CA ALA A 83 -22.00 -5.67 6.93
C ALA A 83 -22.22 -4.17 6.66
N ARG A 84 -23.47 -3.70 6.65
CA ARG A 84 -23.80 -2.27 6.49
C ARG A 84 -23.21 -1.42 7.60
N TYR A 85 -23.36 -1.83 8.86
CA TYR A 85 -22.82 -1.10 10.02
C TYR A 85 -21.31 -0.89 9.89
N PHE A 86 -20.55 -1.96 9.66
CA PHE A 86 -19.10 -1.88 9.59
C PHE A 86 -18.64 -1.16 8.32
N GLN A 87 -19.32 -1.34 7.19
CA GLN A 87 -19.01 -0.61 5.97
C GLN A 87 -19.21 0.90 6.14
N THR A 88 -20.28 1.35 6.81
CA THR A 88 -20.47 2.78 7.14
C THR A 88 -19.41 3.28 8.13
N MET A 89 -19.08 2.48 9.15
CA MET A 89 -18.08 2.84 10.16
C MET A 89 -16.71 3.11 9.52
N VAL A 90 -16.26 2.26 8.59
CA VAL A 90 -14.93 2.42 7.97
C VAL A 90 -14.82 3.58 6.98
N GLN A 91 -15.95 4.19 6.57
CA GLN A 91 -15.90 5.45 5.81
C GLN A 91 -15.45 6.64 6.68
N LEU A 92 -15.62 6.55 8.00
CA LEU A 92 -15.18 7.56 8.95
C LEU A 92 -13.68 7.35 9.23
N GLN A 93 -12.80 8.01 8.47
CA GLN A 93 -11.35 7.78 8.55
C GLN A 93 -10.77 7.94 9.97
N SER A 94 -11.28 8.89 10.75
CA SER A 94 -10.86 9.10 12.14
C SER A 94 -11.22 7.96 13.09
N ILE A 95 -12.17 7.09 12.70
CA ILE A 95 -12.57 5.89 13.44
C ILE A 95 -11.88 4.66 12.84
N ALA A 96 -11.84 4.58 11.51
CA ALA A 96 -11.25 3.45 10.79
C ALA A 96 -9.76 3.25 11.09
N GLN A 97 -9.01 4.37 11.19
CA GLN A 97 -7.57 4.38 11.48
C GLN A 97 -7.28 4.55 12.98
N HIS A 98 -8.30 4.53 13.83
CA HIS A 98 -8.09 4.66 15.26
C HIS A 98 -7.60 3.35 15.86
N PHE A 99 -6.70 3.44 16.85
CA PHE A 99 -6.12 2.30 17.54
C PHE A 99 -7.18 1.28 18.03
N ILE A 100 -8.33 1.75 18.53
CA ILE A 100 -9.43 0.86 18.99
C ILE A 100 -9.88 -0.07 17.87
N THR A 101 -10.07 0.46 16.66
CA THR A 101 -10.54 -0.28 15.49
C THR A 101 -9.43 -1.19 14.99
N GLU A 102 -8.24 -0.65 14.76
CA GLU A 102 -7.11 -1.41 14.21
C GLU A 102 -6.75 -2.58 15.12
N ASN A 103 -6.62 -2.34 16.43
CA ASN A 103 -6.34 -3.38 17.42
C ASN A 103 -7.46 -4.43 17.48
N ALA A 104 -8.74 -4.04 17.37
CA ALA A 104 -9.84 -5.00 17.40
C ALA A 104 -9.83 -5.94 16.18
N PHE A 105 -9.66 -5.38 14.98
CA PHE A 105 -9.59 -6.18 13.76
C PHE A 105 -8.33 -7.05 13.70
N LEU A 106 -7.20 -6.58 14.23
CA LEU A 106 -6.01 -7.41 14.40
C LEU A 106 -6.29 -8.60 15.32
N ASN A 107 -6.90 -8.37 16.49
CA ASN A 107 -7.29 -9.43 17.41
C ASN A 107 -8.30 -10.41 16.80
N PHE A 108 -9.24 -9.93 15.98
CA PHE A 108 -10.14 -10.80 15.23
C PHE A 108 -9.36 -11.76 14.32
N GLN A 109 -8.34 -11.27 13.60
CA GLN A 109 -7.51 -12.12 12.76
C GLN A 109 -6.79 -13.20 13.57
N ILE A 110 -6.22 -12.83 14.72
CA ILE A 110 -5.47 -13.73 15.61
C ILE A 110 -6.40 -14.80 16.21
N GLU A 111 -7.53 -14.39 16.79
CA GLU A 111 -8.52 -15.28 17.39
C GLU A 111 -9.10 -16.27 16.37
N SER A 112 -9.32 -15.81 15.13
CA SER A 112 -9.84 -16.65 14.06
C SER A 112 -8.80 -17.62 13.53
N PHE A 113 -7.53 -17.23 13.44
CA PHE A 113 -6.45 -18.10 12.93
C PHE A 113 -5.99 -19.14 13.95
N ARG A 114 -6.02 -18.80 15.25
CA ARG A 114 -5.55 -19.65 16.35
C ARG A 114 -4.12 -20.16 16.13
N PRO A 115 -3.12 -19.26 16.09
CA PRO A 115 -1.74 -19.65 15.84
C PRO A 115 -1.21 -20.59 16.94
N SER A 116 -0.43 -21.60 16.55
CA SER A 116 0.18 -22.57 17.48
C SER A 116 1.36 -21.99 18.28
N SER A 117 1.93 -20.89 17.82
CA SER A 117 3.03 -20.17 18.47
C SER A 117 2.82 -18.67 18.33
N SER A 118 3.21 -17.92 19.35
CA SER A 118 3.14 -16.45 19.33
C SER A 118 4.38 -15.83 18.70
N ASN A 119 5.57 -16.39 18.95
CA ASN A 119 6.85 -15.94 18.38
C ASN A 119 7.08 -16.57 17.01
N VAL A 120 7.22 -15.72 16.00
CA VAL A 120 7.32 -16.11 14.59
C VAL A 120 8.36 -15.25 13.87
N SER A 121 8.57 -15.53 12.59
CA SER A 121 9.37 -14.68 11.71
C SER A 121 8.63 -14.43 10.40
N VAL A 122 8.85 -13.25 9.83
CA VAL A 122 8.28 -12.86 8.54
C VAL A 122 9.42 -12.45 7.62
N ASP A 123 9.41 -13.01 6.41
CA ASP A 123 10.32 -12.61 5.35
C ASP A 123 9.77 -11.40 4.61
N ILE A 124 10.56 -10.32 4.56
CA ILE A 124 10.26 -9.09 3.83
C ILE A 124 11.20 -8.99 2.65
N PHE A 125 10.66 -9.14 1.44
CA PHE A 125 11.44 -9.04 0.21
C PHE A 125 11.61 -7.58 -0.23
N MET A 126 12.73 -7.33 -0.90
CA MET A 126 13.01 -6.11 -1.65
C MET A 126 12.82 -6.35 -3.15
N ALA A 127 12.79 -5.28 -3.94
CA ALA A 127 12.50 -5.34 -5.38
C ALA A 127 13.56 -6.08 -6.23
N ASP A 128 14.76 -6.31 -5.68
CA ASP A 128 15.82 -7.09 -6.33
C ASP A 128 15.73 -8.60 -6.07
N GLY A 129 14.75 -9.05 -5.28
CA GLY A 129 14.54 -10.45 -4.90
C GLY A 129 15.26 -10.88 -3.62
N THR A 130 16.11 -10.02 -3.05
CA THR A 130 16.70 -10.24 -1.72
C THR A 130 15.64 -10.04 -0.63
N LYS A 131 15.91 -10.55 0.58
CA LYS A 131 14.99 -10.45 1.72
C LYS A 131 15.71 -10.27 3.04
N GLU A 132 15.01 -9.69 3.99
CA GLU A 132 15.37 -9.73 5.41
C GLU A 132 14.30 -10.48 6.20
N THR A 133 14.74 -11.29 7.15
CA THR A 133 13.83 -12.05 8.03
C THR A 133 13.63 -11.30 9.34
N VAL A 134 12.41 -10.81 9.57
CA VAL A 134 12.03 -10.06 10.76
C VAL A 134 11.46 -11.00 11.82
N ARG A 135 12.16 -11.16 12.94
CA ARG A 135 11.62 -11.86 14.13
C ARG A 135 10.55 -11.00 14.80
N CYS A 136 9.38 -11.57 15.05
CA CYS A 136 8.21 -10.85 15.53
C CYS A 136 7.25 -11.75 16.30
N ASN A 137 6.13 -11.16 16.73
CA ASN A 137 5.02 -11.86 17.33
C ASN A 137 3.84 -11.82 16.33
N VAL A 138 2.99 -12.84 16.34
CA VAL A 138 1.75 -12.88 15.54
C VAL A 138 0.83 -11.70 15.80
N GLU A 139 0.90 -11.10 17.00
CA GLU A 139 0.14 -9.93 17.44
C GLU A 139 0.72 -8.59 16.96
N HIS A 140 1.89 -8.59 16.31
CA HIS A 140 2.47 -7.34 15.82
C HIS A 140 1.73 -6.84 14.57
N PRO A 141 1.23 -5.60 14.58
CA PRO A 141 0.64 -4.99 13.38
C PRO A 141 1.72 -4.65 12.34
N THR A 142 1.27 -4.42 11.10
CA THR A 142 2.11 -4.04 9.95
C THR A 142 3.16 -2.98 10.26
N GLU A 143 2.81 -1.88 10.93
CA GLU A 143 3.74 -0.80 11.28
C GLU A 143 4.92 -1.27 12.17
N ILE A 144 4.68 -2.18 13.12
CA ILE A 144 5.76 -2.71 13.97
C ILE A 144 6.72 -3.59 13.17
N ILE A 145 6.19 -4.37 12.21
CA ILE A 145 7.03 -5.17 11.32
C ILE A 145 7.86 -4.27 10.40
N LEU A 146 7.26 -3.21 9.84
CA LEU A 146 7.95 -2.25 9.00
C LEU A 146 9.05 -1.51 9.77
N LYS A 147 8.80 -1.10 11.03
CA LYS A 147 9.81 -0.49 11.91
C LYS A 147 11.00 -1.40 12.16
N ARG A 148 10.76 -2.67 12.52
CA ARG A 148 11.84 -3.65 12.72
C ARG A 148 12.62 -3.93 11.44
N PHE A 149 11.95 -3.96 10.30
CA PHE A 149 12.62 -4.08 9.00
C PHE A 149 13.49 -2.83 8.71
N ALA A 150 12.97 -1.64 8.98
CA ALA A 150 13.70 -0.38 8.84
C ALA A 150 14.99 -0.36 9.67
N ASP A 151 14.93 -0.84 10.92
CA ASP A 151 16.10 -0.96 11.80
C ASP A 151 17.19 -1.88 11.21
N ILE A 152 16.79 -2.98 10.56
CA ILE A 152 17.73 -3.94 9.94
C ILE A 152 18.47 -3.29 8.76
N ILE A 153 17.77 -2.53 7.92
CA ILE A 153 18.34 -1.92 6.72
C ILE A 153 18.93 -0.53 6.94
N GLY A 154 18.82 0.03 8.14
CA GLY A 154 19.29 1.38 8.47
C GLY A 154 18.46 2.51 7.86
N LEU A 155 17.14 2.30 7.70
CA LEU A 155 16.19 3.35 7.28
C LEU A 155 15.81 4.22 8.47
N SER A 156 15.90 5.55 8.33
CA SER A 156 15.54 6.49 9.41
C SER A 156 14.06 6.39 9.77
N ILE A 157 13.78 6.50 11.07
CA ILE A 157 12.40 6.44 11.60
C ILE A 157 11.50 7.54 11.02
N GLU A 158 12.07 8.68 10.64
CA GLU A 158 11.36 9.81 10.02
C GLU A 158 10.85 9.48 8.61
N ASN A 159 11.54 8.56 7.91
CA ASN A 159 11.26 8.20 6.52
C ASN A 159 10.46 6.89 6.37
N ILE A 160 10.16 6.19 7.47
CA ILE A 160 9.37 4.94 7.45
C ILE A 160 8.02 5.14 6.76
N GLY A 161 7.37 6.30 6.97
CA GLY A 161 6.07 6.62 6.36
C GLY A 161 6.08 6.71 4.84
N SER A 162 7.26 6.80 4.21
CA SER A 162 7.43 6.83 2.76
C SER A 162 7.45 5.44 2.12
N PHE A 163 7.32 4.37 2.92
CA PHE A 163 7.33 2.99 2.48
C PHE A 163 6.13 2.22 3.02
N GLY A 164 5.76 1.15 2.32
CA GLY A 164 4.66 0.26 2.71
C GLY A 164 5.01 -1.20 2.49
N LEU A 165 4.39 -2.07 3.29
CA LEU A 165 4.44 -3.52 3.08
C LEU A 165 3.27 -3.95 2.21
N PHE A 166 3.58 -4.62 1.10
CA PHE A 166 2.62 -5.15 0.16
C PHE A 166 2.66 -6.67 0.18
N VAL A 167 1.50 -7.29 0.01
CA VAL A 167 1.43 -8.67 -0.47
C VAL A 167 1.64 -8.64 -1.97
N ALA A 168 2.55 -9.49 -2.46
CA ALA A 168 2.87 -9.62 -3.86
C ALA A 168 2.97 -11.09 -4.29
N LYS A 169 2.92 -11.30 -5.60
CA LYS A 169 3.17 -12.58 -6.28
C LYS A 169 4.10 -12.34 -7.46
N ARG A 170 4.62 -13.40 -8.09
CA ARG A 170 5.27 -13.27 -9.39
C ARG A 170 4.23 -12.89 -10.45
N ARG A 171 4.54 -11.96 -11.35
CA ARG A 171 3.58 -11.51 -12.37
C ARG A 171 3.24 -12.62 -13.37
N TYR A 172 4.27 -13.28 -13.90
CA TYR A 172 4.17 -14.40 -14.84
C TYR A 172 4.62 -15.69 -14.14
N ALA A 173 3.83 -16.18 -13.18
CA ALA A 173 4.03 -17.53 -12.68
C ALA A 173 3.59 -18.49 -13.80
N SER A 174 4.50 -19.35 -14.28
CA SER A 174 4.14 -20.42 -15.19
C SER A 174 3.15 -21.36 -14.47
N ASP A 175 1.96 -21.54 -15.03
CA ASP A 175 0.96 -22.52 -14.57
C ASP A 175 1.45 -23.98 -14.74
N ASP A 176 2.65 -24.19 -15.30
CA ASP A 176 3.18 -25.48 -15.73
C ASP A 176 3.53 -26.45 -14.57
N GLY A 177 3.18 -26.13 -13.32
CA GLY A 177 3.31 -27.05 -12.18
C GLY A 177 4.76 -27.41 -11.78
N HIS A 178 5.77 -26.84 -12.45
CA HIS A 178 7.17 -27.00 -12.05
C HIS A 178 7.44 -26.25 -10.73
N PHE A 179 8.20 -26.90 -9.83
CA PHE A 179 8.69 -26.27 -8.59
C PHE A 179 9.41 -24.96 -8.93
N MET A 180 8.83 -23.85 -8.49
CA MET A 180 9.33 -22.50 -8.81
C MET A 180 10.75 -22.31 -8.27
N PRO A 181 11.70 -21.78 -9.07
CA PRO A 181 12.97 -21.30 -8.56
C PRO A 181 12.71 -20.21 -7.50
N SER A 182 13.50 -20.22 -6.42
CA SER A 182 13.39 -19.21 -5.36
C SER A 182 13.48 -17.79 -5.95
N LEU A 183 12.79 -16.83 -5.32
CA LEU A 183 12.80 -15.43 -5.77
C LEU A 183 14.24 -14.86 -5.86
N GLY A 184 15.17 -15.39 -5.06
CA GLY A 184 16.60 -15.02 -5.09
C GLY A 184 17.42 -15.61 -6.24
N SER A 185 16.85 -16.49 -7.08
CA SER A 185 17.57 -17.09 -8.22
C SER A 185 17.63 -16.19 -9.45
N VAL A 186 16.82 -15.11 -9.49
CA VAL A 186 16.73 -14.20 -10.64
C VAL A 186 17.08 -12.80 -10.16
N LYS A 187 18.07 -12.17 -10.81
CA LYS A 187 18.41 -10.76 -10.57
C LYS A 187 17.21 -9.91 -11.00
N TYR A 188 16.56 -9.22 -10.06
CA TYR A 188 15.34 -8.41 -10.27
C TYR A 188 14.12 -9.18 -10.78
N PRO A 189 13.52 -10.03 -9.93
CA PRO A 189 12.35 -10.80 -10.33
C PRO A 189 11.14 -9.90 -10.58
N ASP A 190 10.40 -10.20 -11.65
CA ASP A 190 9.16 -9.49 -11.95
C ASP A 190 8.04 -9.87 -10.95
N THR A 191 7.59 -8.89 -10.19
CA THR A 191 6.58 -9.05 -9.14
C THR A 191 5.37 -8.14 -9.38
N LEU A 192 4.22 -8.59 -8.89
CA LEU A 192 2.97 -7.85 -8.91
C LEU A 192 2.46 -7.67 -7.48
N SER A 193 2.40 -6.42 -7.03
CA SER A 193 1.74 -6.01 -5.79
C SER A 193 0.23 -6.23 -5.93
N VAL A 194 -0.40 -6.95 -5.01
CA VAL A 194 -1.86 -7.21 -5.07
C VAL A 194 -2.62 -6.55 -3.93
N ARG A 195 -1.95 -6.23 -2.82
CA ARG A 195 -2.60 -5.65 -1.64
C ARG A 195 -1.59 -4.90 -0.78
N LEU A 196 -1.94 -3.68 -0.35
CA LEU A 196 -1.22 -2.91 0.66
C LEU A 196 -1.68 -3.34 2.05
N LEU A 197 -0.76 -3.82 2.89
CA LEU A 197 -1.06 -4.23 4.27
C LEU A 197 -1.29 -3.01 5.17
N ARG A 198 -2.19 -3.15 6.14
CA ARG A 198 -2.57 -2.09 7.09
C ARG A 198 -2.37 -2.55 8.54
N ASN A 199 -2.48 -1.60 9.47
CA ASN A 199 -2.25 -1.85 10.90
C ASN A 199 -3.32 -2.73 11.58
N PHE A 200 -4.47 -2.91 10.94
CA PHE A 200 -5.47 -3.89 11.38
C PHE A 200 -5.11 -5.34 11.00
N GLU A 201 -3.96 -5.56 10.37
CA GLU A 201 -3.48 -6.86 9.92
C GLU A 201 -2.13 -7.20 10.55
N SER A 202 -1.94 -8.49 10.82
CA SER A 202 -0.64 -9.10 11.07
C SER A 202 -0.06 -9.58 9.73
N PRO A 203 1.10 -9.06 9.28
CA PRO A 203 1.72 -9.53 8.04
C PRO A 203 1.92 -11.05 8.02
N TYR A 204 2.29 -11.64 9.17
CA TYR A 204 2.42 -13.08 9.31
C TYR A 204 1.10 -13.80 9.01
N LEU A 205 0.01 -13.44 9.69
CA LEU A 205 -1.28 -14.12 9.50
C LEU A 205 -1.85 -13.88 8.11
N SER A 206 -1.77 -12.64 7.60
CA SER A 206 -2.26 -12.27 6.28
C SER A 206 -1.61 -13.07 5.17
N ILE A 207 -0.30 -13.36 5.25
CA ILE A 207 0.37 -14.16 4.22
C ILE A 207 0.08 -15.66 4.36
N HIS A 208 -0.01 -16.18 5.58
CA HIS A 208 -0.30 -17.60 5.83
C HIS A 208 -1.73 -17.97 5.40
N LEU A 209 -2.73 -17.17 5.77
CA LEU A 209 -4.12 -17.36 5.36
C LEU A 209 -4.26 -17.36 3.84
N LEU A 210 -3.60 -16.42 3.17
CA LEU A 210 -3.67 -16.30 1.72
C LEU A 210 -3.02 -17.51 1.02
N ASN A 211 -1.82 -17.90 1.45
CA ASN A 211 -1.11 -19.04 0.88
C ASN A 211 -1.81 -20.37 1.15
N GLN A 212 -2.48 -20.53 2.30
CA GLN A 212 -3.28 -21.73 2.58
C GLN A 212 -4.41 -21.91 1.55
N LYS A 213 -5.05 -20.82 1.13
CA LYS A 213 -6.12 -20.84 0.13
C LYS A 213 -5.58 -20.99 -1.29
N SER A 214 -4.46 -20.35 -1.60
CA SER A 214 -3.90 -20.28 -2.96
C SER A 214 -2.93 -21.40 -3.33
N ALA A 215 -2.51 -22.23 -2.36
CA ALA A 215 -1.68 -23.41 -2.61
C ALA A 215 -2.32 -24.37 -3.63
N ALA A 216 -3.65 -24.54 -3.59
CA ALA A 216 -4.37 -25.39 -4.53
C ALA A 216 -4.31 -24.91 -5.98
N THR A 217 -4.08 -23.60 -6.20
CA THR A 217 -3.92 -23.01 -7.53
C THR A 217 -2.47 -22.76 -7.90
N GLY A 218 -1.50 -23.26 -7.11
CA GLY A 218 -0.07 -23.06 -7.37
C GLY A 218 0.43 -21.63 -7.23
N VAL A 219 -0.38 -20.71 -6.68
CA VAL A 219 0.00 -19.30 -6.52
C VAL A 219 0.59 -19.10 -5.12
N PHE A 220 1.84 -18.65 -5.08
CA PHE A 220 2.55 -18.33 -3.84
C PHE A 220 2.73 -16.82 -3.68
N TYR A 221 2.23 -16.31 -2.56
CA TYR A 221 2.37 -14.91 -2.18
C TYR A 221 3.49 -14.72 -1.16
N PHE A 222 4.10 -13.55 -1.20
CA PHE A 222 5.12 -13.08 -0.25
C PHE A 222 4.88 -11.62 0.11
N ILE A 223 5.59 -11.13 1.12
CA ILE A 223 5.56 -9.71 1.51
C ILE A 223 6.74 -9.00 0.88
N ILE A 224 6.50 -7.85 0.26
CA ILE A 224 7.50 -7.00 -0.36
C ILE A 224 7.38 -5.57 0.20
N VAL A 225 8.50 -4.91 0.46
CA VAL A 225 8.52 -3.48 0.75
C VAL A 225 8.58 -2.69 -0.55
N ARG A 226 7.73 -1.66 -0.69
CA ARG A 226 7.76 -0.72 -1.82
C ARG A 226 7.59 0.70 -1.34
N LYS A 227 8.04 1.66 -2.15
CA LYS A 227 7.83 3.10 -1.88
C LYS A 227 6.35 3.47 -1.98
N LEU A 228 5.94 4.44 -1.17
CA LEU A 228 4.67 5.17 -1.25
C LEU A 228 4.95 6.64 -1.60
N ILE A 229 5.84 6.84 -2.58
CA ILE A 229 6.31 8.13 -3.08
C ILE A 229 5.90 8.27 -4.55
N TRP A 230 5.30 9.40 -4.88
CA TRP A 230 4.59 9.63 -6.14
C TRP A 230 5.10 10.83 -6.92
N ASP A 231 6.15 11.52 -6.45
CA ASP A 231 6.89 12.53 -7.19
C ASP A 231 8.39 12.35 -6.94
N PRO A 232 9.24 12.26 -7.98
CA PRO A 232 10.69 12.17 -7.81
C PRO A 232 11.31 13.29 -6.97
N LYS A 233 10.67 14.47 -6.87
CA LYS A 233 11.12 15.54 -5.96
C LYS A 233 11.12 15.10 -4.50
N VAL A 234 10.11 14.33 -4.10
CA VAL A 234 10.02 13.78 -2.75
C VAL A 234 11.11 12.74 -2.54
N GLU A 235 11.45 11.94 -3.55
CA GLU A 235 12.60 11.02 -3.44
C GLU A 235 13.93 11.73 -3.21
N GLU A 236 14.15 12.88 -3.86
CA GLU A 236 15.39 13.66 -3.66
C GLU A 236 15.56 14.12 -2.20
N GLU A 237 14.46 14.36 -1.47
CA GLU A 237 14.48 14.69 -0.04
C GLU A 237 14.98 13.53 0.85
N LEU A 238 14.99 12.29 0.34
CA LEU A 238 15.41 11.09 1.07
C LEU A 238 16.86 10.67 0.75
N MET A 239 17.60 11.44 -0.04
CA MET A 239 18.94 11.03 -0.53
C MET A 239 20.03 10.97 0.55
N ASP A 240 19.80 11.61 1.70
CA ASP A 240 20.70 11.57 2.86
C ASP A 240 20.45 10.36 3.78
N ASP A 241 19.39 9.58 3.54
CA ASP A 241 19.04 8.38 4.30
C ASP A 241 19.51 7.11 3.56
N PRO A 242 20.54 6.39 4.08
CA PRO A 242 21.08 5.21 3.40
C PRO A 242 20.07 4.09 3.18
N GLY A 243 19.18 3.85 4.15
CA GLY A 243 18.16 2.81 4.04
C GLY A 243 17.09 3.18 3.02
N ALA A 244 16.71 4.46 2.95
CA ALA A 244 15.79 4.94 1.92
C ALA A 244 16.41 4.85 0.51
N VAL A 245 17.66 5.31 0.34
CA VAL A 245 18.39 5.22 -0.92
C VAL A 245 18.48 3.76 -1.38
N LEU A 246 18.78 2.82 -0.47
CA LEU A 246 18.84 1.39 -0.79
C LEU A 246 17.51 0.88 -1.37
N LEU A 247 16.38 1.16 -0.71
CA LEU A 247 15.06 0.69 -1.15
C LEU A 247 14.66 1.32 -2.48
N LEU A 248 14.85 2.63 -2.63
CA LEU A 248 14.54 3.36 -3.86
C LEU A 248 15.38 2.86 -5.03
N TYR A 249 16.69 2.67 -4.81
CA TYR A 249 17.62 2.16 -5.81
C TYR A 249 17.21 0.76 -6.27
N LYS A 250 16.99 -0.18 -5.34
CA LYS A 250 16.59 -1.56 -5.69
C LYS A 250 15.29 -1.58 -6.49
N GLN A 251 14.33 -0.73 -6.14
CA GLN A 251 13.08 -0.61 -6.89
C GLN A 251 13.32 -0.01 -8.29
N ALA A 252 14.09 1.07 -8.40
CA ALA A 252 14.41 1.69 -9.68
C ALA A 252 15.19 0.76 -10.63
N ALA A 253 16.17 0.01 -10.11
CA ALA A 253 16.90 -0.98 -10.88
C ALA A 253 15.96 -2.11 -11.35
N SER A 254 15.10 -2.62 -10.47
CA SER A 254 14.09 -3.62 -10.84
C SER A 254 13.16 -3.12 -11.94
N ASP A 255 12.70 -1.87 -11.85
CA ASP A 255 11.82 -1.26 -12.85
C ASP A 255 12.54 -1.06 -14.20
N LEU A 256 13.85 -0.76 -14.20
CA LEU A 256 14.66 -0.68 -15.41
C LEU A 256 14.82 -2.05 -16.08
N TYR A 257 15.17 -3.08 -15.30
CA TYR A 257 15.40 -4.43 -15.80
C TYR A 257 14.13 -5.07 -16.36
N ASN A 258 12.99 -4.84 -15.70
CA ASN A 258 11.69 -5.35 -16.14
C ASN A 258 11.01 -4.47 -17.21
N GLY A 259 11.66 -3.38 -17.64
CA GLY A 259 11.17 -2.51 -18.71
C GLY A 259 9.95 -1.67 -18.34
N TYR A 260 9.73 -1.42 -17.05
CA TYR A 260 8.63 -0.57 -16.57
C TYR A 260 8.85 0.90 -16.85
N PHE A 261 10.10 1.32 -16.94
CA PHE A 261 10.49 2.52 -17.65
C PHE A 261 11.64 2.21 -18.61
N VAL A 262 11.71 2.99 -19.69
CA VAL A 262 12.73 2.85 -20.73
C VAL A 262 13.38 4.21 -20.93
N PRO A 263 14.70 4.34 -20.71
CA PRO A 263 15.41 5.58 -20.98
C PRO A 263 15.25 6.02 -22.45
N ARG A 264 14.99 7.30 -22.68
CA ARG A 264 14.78 7.88 -24.02
C ARG A 264 15.97 7.70 -24.98
N GLN A 265 17.17 7.61 -24.41
CA GLN A 265 18.43 7.52 -25.14
C GLN A 265 19.24 6.32 -24.64
N THR A 266 19.85 5.59 -25.56
CA THR A 266 20.72 4.44 -25.25
C THR A 266 21.90 4.83 -24.37
N GLU A 267 22.44 6.05 -24.51
CA GLU A 267 23.52 6.56 -23.66
C GLU A 267 23.12 6.64 -22.19
N ILE A 268 21.89 7.07 -21.89
CA ILE A 268 21.36 7.12 -20.52
C ILE A 268 21.25 5.71 -19.96
N LYS A 269 20.75 4.75 -20.75
CA LYS A 269 20.70 3.33 -20.35
C LYS A 269 22.09 2.79 -20.03
N ASN A 270 23.08 3.03 -20.89
CA ASN A 270 24.46 2.58 -20.67
C ASN A 270 25.06 3.21 -19.41
N ARG A 271 24.77 4.48 -19.15
CA ARG A 271 25.21 5.17 -17.94
C ARG A 271 24.55 4.62 -16.68
N LEU A 272 23.26 4.27 -16.72
CA LEU A 272 22.58 3.61 -15.60
C LEU A 272 23.24 2.25 -15.28
N LEU A 273 23.55 1.44 -16.31
CA LEU A 273 24.23 0.16 -16.13
C LEU A 273 25.64 0.34 -15.52
N ALA A 274 26.41 1.31 -16.00
CA ALA A 274 27.72 1.62 -15.44
C ALA A 274 27.64 2.10 -13.98
N LEU A 275 26.61 2.87 -13.61
CA LEU A 275 26.39 3.32 -12.23
C LEU A 275 25.98 2.18 -11.30
N GLU A 276 25.20 1.21 -11.78
CA GLU A 276 24.89 -0.02 -11.06
C GLU A 276 26.17 -0.85 -10.80
N GLU A 277 27.01 -1.05 -11.82
CA GLU A 277 28.29 -1.77 -11.67
C GLU A 277 29.23 -1.09 -10.67
N GLN A 278 29.19 0.24 -10.60
CA GLN A 278 29.96 1.04 -9.64
C GLN A 278 29.34 1.08 -8.23
N GLY A 279 28.12 0.60 -8.03
CA GLY A 279 27.40 0.71 -6.76
C GLY A 279 26.96 2.14 -6.40
N SER A 280 26.91 3.05 -7.38
CA SER A 280 26.63 4.48 -7.17
C SER A 280 25.12 4.75 -7.11
N CYS A 281 24.47 4.27 -6.05
CA CYS A 281 23.00 4.25 -5.91
C CYS A 281 22.36 5.64 -6.03
N THR A 282 22.92 6.68 -5.39
CA THR A 282 22.38 8.04 -5.44
C THR A 282 22.45 8.65 -6.83
N GLN A 283 23.57 8.45 -7.55
CA GLN A 283 23.70 8.96 -8.92
C GLN A 283 22.83 8.19 -9.91
N PHE A 284 22.64 6.89 -9.68
CA PHE A 284 21.69 6.07 -10.42
C PHE A 284 20.27 6.66 -10.30
N LEU A 285 19.81 6.92 -9.07
CA LEU A 285 18.50 7.50 -8.80
C LEU A 285 18.32 8.88 -9.43
N ARG A 286 19.28 9.79 -9.27
CA ARG A 286 19.25 11.12 -9.88
C ARG A 286 19.15 11.06 -11.40
N LEU A 287 19.80 10.09 -12.03
CA LEU A 287 19.67 9.88 -13.47
C LEU A 287 18.28 9.33 -13.86
N CYS A 288 17.71 8.43 -13.05
CA CYS A 288 16.33 7.97 -13.22
C CYS A 288 15.29 9.11 -13.10
N HIS A 289 15.50 10.07 -12.19
CA HIS A 289 14.58 11.20 -11.99
C HIS A 289 14.39 12.06 -13.25
N LEU A 290 15.39 12.09 -14.13
CA LEU A 290 15.35 12.81 -15.40
C LEU A 290 14.48 12.13 -16.47
N GLU A 291 14.13 10.85 -16.27
CA GLU A 291 13.32 10.10 -17.22
C GLU A 291 11.80 10.29 -16.96
N PRO A 292 11.01 10.70 -17.95
CA PRO A 292 9.61 11.08 -17.73
C PRO A 292 8.69 9.88 -17.41
N ASN A 293 9.05 8.68 -17.86
CA ASN A 293 8.33 7.43 -17.62
C ASN A 293 8.83 6.68 -16.36
N TYR A 294 9.78 7.24 -15.60
CA TYR A 294 10.21 6.69 -14.33
C TYR A 294 9.17 6.92 -13.22
N SER A 295 9.23 6.09 -12.16
CA SER A 295 8.45 6.20 -10.93
C SER A 295 6.94 5.95 -11.09
N TYR A 296 6.61 4.85 -11.78
CA TYR A 296 5.25 4.34 -11.87
C TYR A 296 5.16 2.92 -11.32
N GLU A 297 4.13 2.65 -10.52
CA GLU A 297 3.71 1.29 -10.18
C GLU A 297 2.85 0.73 -11.32
N VAL A 298 3.24 -0.41 -11.86
CA VAL A 298 2.56 -1.08 -12.98
C VAL A 298 1.58 -2.12 -12.44
N LEU A 299 0.28 -1.89 -12.62
CA LEU A 299 -0.78 -2.78 -12.15
C LEU A 299 -1.09 -3.86 -13.23
N GLU A 300 -2.12 -4.68 -13.00
CA GLU A 300 -2.63 -5.57 -14.04
C GLU A 300 -3.30 -4.77 -15.15
N PRO A 301 -3.23 -5.25 -16.41
CA PRO A 301 -4.05 -4.70 -17.49
C PRO A 301 -5.53 -4.67 -17.10
N CYS A 302 -6.25 -3.68 -17.62
CA CYS A 302 -7.66 -3.47 -17.35
C CYS A 302 -8.40 -3.00 -18.61
N SER A 303 -9.71 -3.19 -18.62
CA SER A 303 -10.57 -2.54 -19.60
C SER A 303 -11.00 -1.17 -19.10
N SER A 304 -11.17 -0.21 -20.00
CA SER A 304 -11.57 1.16 -19.70
C SER A 304 -12.71 1.62 -20.60
N ASN A 305 -13.54 2.55 -20.11
CA ASN A 305 -14.48 3.28 -20.97
C ASN A 305 -13.82 4.42 -21.77
N TYR A 306 -12.52 4.64 -21.59
CA TYR A 306 -11.75 5.70 -22.23
C TYR A 306 -10.58 5.12 -23.07
N PRO A 307 -10.33 5.62 -24.30
CA PRO A 307 -11.07 6.69 -25.00
C PRO A 307 -12.41 6.23 -25.59
N ARG A 308 -12.65 4.92 -25.64
CA ARG A 308 -13.91 4.30 -26.05
C ARG A 308 -14.28 3.18 -25.07
N PRO A 309 -15.58 2.83 -24.93
CA PRO A 309 -16.01 1.65 -24.19
C PRO A 309 -15.26 0.39 -24.60
N GLY A 310 -14.75 -0.37 -23.63
CA GLY A 310 -14.03 -1.62 -23.87
C GLY A 310 -12.60 -1.45 -24.37
N THR A 311 -11.95 -0.30 -24.10
CA THR A 311 -10.54 -0.11 -24.44
C THR A 311 -9.67 -0.91 -23.48
N GLU A 312 -8.96 -1.92 -23.99
CA GLU A 312 -7.94 -2.65 -23.23
C GLU A 312 -6.69 -1.79 -23.03
N CYS A 313 -6.30 -1.62 -21.76
CA CYS A 313 -5.25 -0.71 -21.33
C CYS A 313 -4.26 -1.39 -20.38
N ASN A 314 -2.98 -1.05 -20.51
CA ASN A 314 -2.03 -1.23 -19.40
C ASN A 314 -2.22 -0.07 -18.42
N LEU A 315 -2.36 -0.40 -17.13
CA LEU A 315 -2.63 0.54 -16.07
C LEU A 315 -1.36 0.82 -15.25
N LYS A 316 -1.00 2.10 -15.14
CA LYS A 316 0.12 2.55 -14.31
C LYS A 316 -0.30 3.71 -13.39
N VAL A 317 0.31 3.79 -12.21
CA VAL A 317 0.04 4.86 -11.23
C VAL A 317 1.37 5.41 -10.73
N GLY A 318 1.56 6.71 -10.84
CA GLY A 318 2.85 7.35 -10.53
C GLY A 318 2.89 8.79 -10.98
N ARG A 319 3.88 9.55 -10.54
CA ARG A 319 4.03 10.99 -10.87
C ARG A 319 2.74 11.80 -10.64
N ARG A 320 1.99 11.43 -9.59
CA ARG A 320 0.66 11.97 -9.24
C ARG A 320 -0.37 11.84 -10.37
N ARG A 321 -0.31 10.77 -11.15
CA ARG A 321 -1.16 10.47 -12.31
C ARG A 321 -1.61 9.02 -12.31
N ILE A 322 -2.77 8.78 -12.92
CA ILE A 322 -3.17 7.49 -13.47
C ILE A 322 -2.87 7.53 -14.96
N LEU A 323 -2.17 6.52 -15.48
CA LEU A 323 -1.76 6.41 -16.88
C LEU A 323 -2.40 5.15 -17.48
N LEU A 324 -3.09 5.32 -18.60
CA LEU A 324 -3.61 4.22 -19.41
C LEU A 324 -2.85 4.18 -20.73
N GLU A 325 -2.17 3.08 -21.02
CA GLU A 325 -1.52 2.85 -22.32
C GLU A 325 -2.33 1.84 -23.13
N PHE A 326 -2.70 2.18 -24.36
CA PHE A 326 -3.56 1.36 -25.21
C PHE A 326 -3.14 1.46 -26.68
N LYS A 327 -3.55 0.47 -27.48
CA LYS A 327 -3.34 0.49 -28.94
C LYS A 327 -4.39 1.38 -29.60
N ASP A 328 -3.96 2.34 -30.40
CA ASP A 328 -4.83 3.17 -31.22
C ASP A 328 -5.11 2.52 -32.59
N ALA A 329 -6.11 3.01 -33.32
CA ALA A 329 -6.56 2.49 -34.61
C ALA A 329 -5.49 2.51 -35.73
N LYS A 330 -4.37 3.21 -35.51
CA LYS A 330 -3.20 3.26 -36.41
C LYS A 330 -2.08 2.31 -35.98
N ASP A 331 -2.37 1.30 -35.17
CA ASP A 331 -1.44 0.35 -34.54
C ASP A 331 -0.33 0.99 -33.67
N GLY A 332 -0.40 2.31 -33.45
CA GLY A 332 0.49 3.02 -32.53
C GLY A 332 0.04 2.86 -31.07
N VAL A 333 0.99 2.81 -30.15
CA VAL A 333 0.69 2.89 -28.71
C VAL A 333 0.39 4.34 -28.36
N SER A 334 -0.82 4.58 -27.88
CA SER A 334 -1.26 5.86 -27.33
C SER A 334 -1.40 5.77 -25.82
N SER A 335 -1.33 6.92 -25.16
CA SER A 335 -1.47 7.01 -23.71
C SER A 335 -2.46 8.11 -23.32
N ALA A 336 -3.22 7.86 -22.26
CA ALA A 336 -4.10 8.82 -21.61
C ALA A 336 -3.63 9.07 -20.18
N GLU A 337 -3.42 10.34 -19.86
CA GLU A 337 -2.90 10.77 -18.57
C GLU A 337 -3.98 11.48 -17.75
N PHE A 338 -4.23 10.99 -16.55
CA PHE A 338 -5.19 11.56 -15.61
C PHE A 338 -4.45 12.09 -14.38
N ARG A 339 -4.31 13.42 -14.29
CA ARG A 339 -3.67 14.08 -13.14
C ARG A 339 -4.55 13.93 -11.90
N ALA A 340 -3.97 13.51 -10.78
CA ALA A 340 -4.70 13.35 -9.52
C ALA A 340 -5.39 14.64 -9.06
N THR A 341 -4.77 15.81 -9.31
CA THR A 341 -5.33 17.13 -8.99
C THR A 341 -6.58 17.49 -9.80
N ARG A 342 -6.91 16.74 -10.85
CA ARG A 342 -8.11 16.93 -11.69
C ARG A 342 -9.18 15.87 -11.42
N ILE A 343 -8.94 14.96 -10.48
CA ILE A 343 -9.92 13.98 -10.02
C ILE A 343 -10.73 14.62 -8.89
N ARG A 344 -12.03 14.82 -9.12
CA ARG A 344 -12.94 15.39 -8.11
C ARG A 344 -13.29 14.37 -7.04
N VAL A 345 -13.61 13.16 -7.47
CA VAL A 345 -14.02 12.05 -6.61
C VAL A 345 -13.72 10.72 -7.29
N TRP A 346 -13.52 9.67 -6.50
CA TRP A 346 -13.47 8.30 -6.98
C TRP A 346 -14.27 7.38 -6.06
N ARG A 347 -14.68 6.23 -6.60
CA ARG A 347 -15.44 5.19 -5.88
C ARG A 347 -15.12 3.82 -6.44
N ILE A 348 -15.41 2.80 -5.64
CA ILE A 348 -15.29 1.39 -6.01
C ILE A 348 -16.68 0.79 -6.01
N SER A 349 -17.03 0.05 -7.06
CA SER A 349 -18.26 -0.74 -7.10
C SER A 349 -17.92 -2.22 -7.25
N GLU A 350 -18.56 -3.04 -6.42
CA GLU A 350 -18.55 -4.50 -6.54
C GLU A 350 -19.46 -4.93 -7.69
N GLN A 351 -19.05 -5.96 -8.44
CA GLN A 351 -19.82 -6.61 -9.50
C GLN A 351 -20.21 -8.03 -9.09
N ASP A 352 -21.27 -8.57 -9.70
CA ASP A 352 -21.82 -9.91 -9.41
C ASP A 352 -20.78 -11.04 -9.52
N ASN A 353 -19.74 -10.87 -10.36
CA ASN A 353 -18.69 -11.87 -10.59
C ASN A 353 -17.48 -11.76 -9.62
N ASN A 354 -17.65 -11.15 -8.44
CA ASN A 354 -16.54 -10.78 -7.52
C ASN A 354 -15.49 -9.82 -8.13
N GLY A 355 -15.81 -9.22 -9.28
CA GLY A 355 -14.99 -8.19 -9.90
C GLY A 355 -15.23 -6.84 -9.23
N PHE A 356 -14.23 -5.97 -9.26
CA PHE A 356 -14.39 -4.58 -8.84
C PHE A 356 -14.26 -3.65 -10.03
N THR A 357 -14.96 -2.54 -9.96
CA THR A 357 -14.76 -1.40 -10.87
C THR A 357 -14.26 -0.21 -10.08
N PHE A 358 -13.29 0.48 -10.64
CA PHE A 358 -12.81 1.74 -10.13
C PHE A 358 -13.36 2.86 -11.01
N LEU A 359 -14.13 3.77 -10.43
CA LEU A 359 -14.73 4.89 -11.14
C LEU A 359 -14.18 6.18 -10.57
N PHE A 360 -13.78 7.11 -11.42
CA PHE A 360 -13.38 8.44 -11.00
C PHE A 360 -13.94 9.51 -11.93
N GLU A 361 -14.28 10.64 -11.33
CA GLU A 361 -14.81 11.78 -12.05
C GLU A 361 -13.68 12.78 -12.32
N TYR A 362 -13.40 12.99 -13.60
CA TYR A 362 -12.24 13.73 -14.07
C TYR A 362 -12.66 15.04 -14.74
N LEU A 363 -12.03 16.15 -14.34
CA LEU A 363 -12.16 17.43 -15.01
C LEU A 363 -11.51 17.34 -16.39
N ILE A 364 -12.29 17.38 -17.47
CA ILE A 364 -11.82 17.27 -18.87
C ILE A 364 -11.45 18.63 -19.44
N SER A 365 -12.34 19.61 -19.26
CA SER A 365 -12.17 21.02 -19.61
C SER A 365 -12.87 21.86 -18.53
N LYS A 366 -12.74 23.19 -18.59
CA LYS A 366 -13.27 24.08 -17.55
C LYS A 366 -14.75 23.78 -17.26
N GLY A 367 -15.05 23.41 -16.01
CA GLY A 367 -16.40 23.04 -15.56
C GLY A 367 -16.96 21.71 -16.06
N VAL A 368 -16.29 21.02 -16.99
CA VAL A 368 -16.79 19.79 -17.62
C VAL A 368 -16.12 18.57 -16.99
N PHE A 369 -16.90 17.77 -16.29
CA PHE A 369 -16.47 16.54 -15.64
C PHE A 369 -17.00 15.32 -16.38
N HIS A 370 -16.19 14.26 -16.48
CA HIS A 370 -16.60 12.98 -17.06
C HIS A 370 -16.23 11.83 -16.13
N TRP A 371 -17.08 10.81 -16.08
CA TRP A 371 -16.81 9.58 -15.36
C TRP A 371 -15.96 8.63 -16.22
N ILE A 372 -14.77 8.32 -15.71
CA ILE A 372 -13.88 7.29 -16.25
C ILE A 372 -14.06 6.04 -15.40
N THR A 373 -14.30 4.91 -16.07
CA THR A 373 -14.54 3.60 -15.44
C THR A 373 -13.45 2.64 -15.87
N LEU A 374 -12.77 2.06 -14.88
CA LEU A 374 -11.78 1.01 -15.06
C LEU A 374 -12.33 -0.31 -14.51
N TYR A 375 -12.32 -1.34 -15.34
CA TYR A 375 -12.69 -2.70 -14.99
C TYR A 375 -11.42 -3.45 -14.60
N THR A 376 -11.13 -3.50 -13.29
CA THR A 376 -9.87 -4.03 -12.77
C THR A 376 -10.05 -4.77 -11.46
N ASN A 377 -9.40 -5.93 -11.34
CA ASN A 377 -9.36 -6.70 -10.10
C ASN A 377 -8.54 -6.02 -8.99
N GLN A 378 -7.83 -4.93 -9.32
CA GLN A 378 -7.01 -4.17 -8.38
C GLN A 378 -7.61 -2.80 -8.02
N ALA A 379 -8.93 -2.62 -8.17
CA ALA A 379 -9.60 -1.35 -7.86
C ALA A 379 -9.32 -0.86 -6.43
N ILE A 380 -9.29 -1.79 -5.45
CA ILE A 380 -9.05 -1.46 -4.04
C ILE A 380 -7.61 -0.98 -3.83
N LEU A 381 -6.64 -1.68 -4.44
CA LEU A 381 -5.24 -1.26 -4.40
C LEU A 381 -5.08 0.11 -5.06
N LEU A 382 -5.63 0.30 -6.26
CA LEU A 382 -5.62 1.58 -6.98
C LEU A 382 -6.20 2.72 -6.13
N SER A 383 -7.31 2.49 -5.43
CA SER A 383 -7.87 3.49 -4.50
C SER A 383 -6.93 3.83 -3.35
N LEU A 384 -6.16 2.87 -2.83
CA LEU A 384 -5.21 3.11 -1.75
C LEU A 384 -3.99 3.88 -2.25
N LEU A 385 -3.50 3.58 -3.46
CA LEU A 385 -2.40 4.32 -4.08
C LEU A 385 -2.82 5.77 -4.37
N LEU A 386 -4.03 5.99 -4.92
CA LEU A 386 -4.54 7.33 -5.17
C LEU A 386 -4.75 8.13 -3.88
N GLN A 387 -5.19 7.47 -2.80
CA GLN A 387 -5.26 8.10 -1.48
C GLN A 387 -3.86 8.52 -0.99
N SER A 388 -2.84 7.68 -1.21
CA SER A 388 -1.45 8.00 -0.87
C SER A 388 -0.91 9.20 -1.67
N ILE A 389 -1.24 9.29 -2.96
CA ILE A 389 -0.95 10.49 -3.79
C ILE A 389 -1.60 11.74 -3.18
N GLY A 390 -2.87 11.66 -2.78
CA GLY A 390 -3.59 12.78 -2.16
C GLY A 390 -2.92 13.26 -0.88
N PHE A 391 -2.45 12.34 -0.03
CA PHE A 391 -1.71 12.70 1.19
C PHE A 391 -0.38 13.39 0.90
N GLU A 392 0.37 12.92 -0.11
CA GLU A 392 1.63 13.55 -0.51
C GLU A 392 1.41 15.00 -0.98
N ILE A 393 0.42 15.23 -1.85
CA ILE A 393 0.06 16.57 -2.33
C ILE A 393 -0.33 17.50 -1.18
N LEU A 394 -1.16 17.01 -0.25
CA LEU A 394 -1.59 17.79 0.91
C LEU A 394 -0.44 18.12 1.87
N LYS A 395 0.53 17.21 2.04
CA LYS A 395 1.72 17.43 2.87
C LYS A 395 2.57 18.56 2.29
N GLU A 396 2.82 18.54 0.98
CA GLU A 396 3.57 19.60 0.28
C GLU A 396 2.86 20.94 0.40
N HIS A 397 1.55 21.00 0.17
CA HIS A 397 0.78 22.24 0.29
C HIS A 397 0.82 22.83 1.70
N ARG A 398 0.75 21.99 2.74
CA ARG A 398 0.90 22.45 4.14
C ARG A 398 2.30 22.99 4.40
N SER A 399 3.34 22.31 3.91
CA SER A 399 4.73 22.77 4.05
C SER A 399 4.93 24.15 3.40
N LEU A 400 4.34 24.36 2.21
CA LEU A 400 4.35 25.65 1.54
C LEU A 400 3.62 26.72 2.37
N MET A 401 2.43 26.43 2.89
CA MET A 401 1.70 27.38 3.75
C MET A 401 2.44 27.71 5.06
N THR A 402 3.15 26.75 5.66
CA THR A 402 3.97 27.03 6.85
C THR A 402 5.23 27.84 6.52
N THR A 403 5.78 27.68 5.31
CA THR A 403 7.00 28.39 4.87
C THR A 403 6.68 29.83 4.46
N PHE A 404 5.56 30.05 3.76
CA PHE A 404 5.03 31.37 3.43
C PHE A 404 4.10 31.82 4.55
N GLY A 405 4.69 32.21 5.69
CA GLY A 405 4.00 32.52 6.94
C GLY A 405 2.59 33.09 6.78
N SER A 406 1.61 32.34 7.29
CA SER A 406 0.22 32.71 7.57
C SER A 406 -0.22 34.08 7.03
N LEU A 407 -0.63 34.15 5.76
CA LEU A 407 -1.74 35.03 5.43
C LEU A 407 -3.01 34.26 5.76
N ASP A 408 -3.80 34.80 6.69
CA ASP A 408 -5.16 34.38 7.01
C ASP A 408 -6.03 34.34 5.75
N TYR A 409 -5.90 33.26 4.98
CA TYR A 409 -6.93 32.80 4.08
C TYR A 409 -7.45 31.50 4.65
N ASP A 410 -8.60 31.63 5.31
CA ASP A 410 -9.38 30.55 5.89
C ASP A 410 -9.93 29.68 4.75
N TYR A 411 -9.05 28.95 4.05
CA TYR A 411 -9.45 27.98 3.06
C TYR A 411 -9.99 26.75 3.80
N PRO A 412 -11.27 26.38 3.62
CA PRO A 412 -11.88 25.32 4.41
C PRO A 412 -11.30 23.95 4.02
N THR A 413 -10.23 23.58 4.70
CA THR A 413 -9.53 22.28 4.61
C THR A 413 -10.40 21.07 4.97
N LYS A 414 -11.66 21.29 5.40
CA LYS A 414 -12.57 20.21 5.78
C LYS A 414 -13.21 19.48 4.58
N ASP A 415 -13.16 20.04 3.37
CA ASP A 415 -13.97 19.53 2.25
C ASP A 415 -13.22 19.19 0.96
N VAL A 416 -11.88 19.16 0.95
CA VAL A 416 -11.09 18.82 -0.27
C VAL A 416 -11.44 17.42 -0.82
N PHE A 417 -11.97 16.52 0.01
CA PHE A 417 -12.50 15.22 -0.41
C PHE A 417 -13.81 14.89 0.31
N LYS A 418 -14.95 15.43 -0.16
CA LYS A 418 -16.28 14.92 0.21
C LYS A 418 -16.78 13.90 -0.83
N ILE A 419 -17.15 12.71 -0.35
CA ILE A 419 -17.71 11.62 -1.14
C ILE A 419 -19.20 11.89 -1.33
N TYR A 420 -19.63 12.15 -2.58
CA TYR A 420 -21.04 12.39 -2.94
C TYR A 420 -21.65 11.23 -3.74
N SER A 421 -22.96 11.06 -3.60
CA SER A 421 -23.82 10.19 -4.42
C SER A 421 -24.63 11.02 -5.42
N SER A 422 -24.42 10.74 -6.72
CA SER A 422 -25.30 10.90 -7.90
C SER A 422 -26.08 12.21 -8.15
N GLN A 423 -25.87 12.85 -9.31
CA GLN A 423 -26.83 12.93 -10.43
C GLN A 423 -26.24 13.61 -11.70
N GLU A 424 -26.58 13.03 -12.86
CA GLU A 424 -26.72 13.59 -14.24
C GLU A 424 -25.52 13.94 -15.16
N GLU A 425 -25.82 13.76 -16.46
CA GLU A 425 -24.96 13.46 -17.62
C GLU A 425 -24.77 14.67 -18.56
N GLY A 426 -23.63 14.73 -19.28
CA GLY A 426 -23.41 15.71 -20.36
C GLY A 426 -22.12 15.50 -21.16
N SER A 427 -22.21 15.78 -22.47
CA SER A 427 -21.35 15.44 -23.63
C SER A 427 -19.89 15.97 -23.69
N MET A 428 -19.21 15.51 -24.75
CA MET A 428 -17.80 15.24 -25.04
C MET A 428 -16.77 16.39 -25.03
N GLY A 429 -15.60 16.11 -24.43
CA GLY A 429 -14.30 16.73 -24.71
C GLY A 429 -13.17 15.71 -24.48
N SER A 430 -12.05 15.79 -25.21
CA SER A 430 -10.98 14.79 -25.18
C SER A 430 -9.74 15.23 -24.38
N PRO A 431 -9.24 14.41 -23.42
CA PRO A 431 -7.92 14.52 -22.82
C PRO A 431 -6.75 14.52 -23.81
N VAL A 432 -5.58 14.98 -23.33
CA VAL A 432 -4.32 14.97 -24.06
C VAL A 432 -3.91 13.53 -24.37
N ILE A 433 -3.97 13.16 -25.66
CA ILE A 433 -3.46 11.88 -26.16
C ILE A 433 -2.00 12.09 -26.55
N SER A 434 -1.08 11.48 -25.80
CA SER A 434 0.34 11.44 -26.16
C SER A 434 0.65 10.13 -26.88
N ARG A 435 1.28 10.21 -28.07
CA ARG A 435 1.80 9.03 -28.78
C ARG A 435 3.11 8.58 -28.16
N ALA A 436 3.23 7.29 -27.82
CA ALA A 436 4.52 6.71 -27.49
C ALA A 436 5.31 6.48 -28.79
N VAL A 437 6.56 6.95 -28.82
CA VAL A 437 7.51 6.64 -29.91
C VAL A 437 7.93 5.18 -29.74
N GLN A 438 7.68 4.35 -30.76
CA GLN A 438 8.16 2.97 -30.80
C GLN A 438 9.68 2.93 -30.78
N TYR A 439 10.26 2.22 -29.81
CA TYR A 439 11.63 1.73 -29.87
C TYR A 439 11.55 0.23 -30.15
N SER A 440 11.75 -0.14 -31.41
CA SER A 440 11.94 -1.53 -31.81
C SER A 440 13.25 -2.04 -31.22
N ILE A 441 13.16 -3.01 -30.31
CA ILE A 441 14.30 -3.85 -29.94
C ILE A 441 14.57 -4.75 -31.16
N PRO A 442 15.75 -4.69 -31.80
CA PRO A 442 16.11 -5.66 -32.82
C PRO A 442 16.21 -7.01 -32.10
N MET A 443 15.35 -7.96 -32.49
CA MET A 443 15.63 -9.36 -32.21
C MET A 443 16.88 -9.73 -33.01
N GLU A 444 18.03 -9.66 -32.35
CA GLU A 444 19.24 -10.24 -32.90
C GLU A 444 19.07 -11.76 -32.94
N ASN A 445 19.15 -12.22 -34.17
CA ASN A 445 18.94 -13.56 -34.66
C ASN A 445 20.01 -14.55 -34.19
N GLU A 446 19.61 -15.81 -34.26
CA GLU A 446 20.43 -16.97 -34.60
C GLU A 446 21.41 -17.50 -33.55
N VAL A 447 20.86 -18.44 -32.79
CA VAL A 447 21.51 -19.63 -32.24
C VAL A 447 22.43 -20.27 -33.29
N ARG A 448 23.70 -19.85 -33.34
CA ARG A 448 24.77 -20.62 -33.97
C ARG A 448 25.04 -21.84 -33.10
N ARG A 449 24.44 -22.98 -33.49
CA ARG A 449 24.82 -24.31 -33.02
C ARG A 449 26.28 -24.57 -33.40
N ILE A 450 27.21 -24.31 -32.50
CA ILE A 450 28.55 -24.90 -32.59
C ILE A 450 28.49 -26.23 -31.84
N SER A 451 28.27 -27.29 -32.63
CA SER A 451 28.49 -28.67 -32.22
C SER A 451 29.98 -28.89 -31.99
N VAL A 452 30.40 -29.05 -30.73
CA VAL A 452 31.68 -29.65 -30.40
C VAL A 452 31.39 -30.91 -29.60
N GLN A 453 31.66 -32.05 -30.23
CA GLN A 453 31.59 -33.37 -29.60
C GLN A 453 32.63 -33.52 -28.49
N PRO A 454 32.33 -34.30 -27.44
CA PRO A 454 33.14 -34.36 -26.24
C PRO A 454 34.36 -35.26 -26.44
N LYS A 455 35.53 -34.78 -26.01
CA LYS A 455 36.68 -35.64 -25.71
C LYS A 455 36.70 -35.88 -24.21
N GLU A 456 36.51 -37.14 -23.85
CA GLU A 456 36.88 -37.73 -22.57
C GLU A 456 38.37 -37.48 -22.29
N VAL A 457 38.68 -36.92 -21.13
CA VAL A 457 39.92 -37.22 -20.39
C VAL A 457 39.56 -37.28 -18.92
N GLU A 458 39.87 -38.44 -18.34
CA GLU A 458 39.82 -38.79 -16.93
C GLU A 458 40.66 -37.87 -16.04
N GLY A 459 40.26 -37.78 -14.77
CA GLY A 459 41.24 -37.97 -13.71
C GLY A 459 41.57 -36.78 -12.82
N THR A 460 41.03 -36.88 -11.59
CA THR A 460 41.66 -36.56 -10.30
C THR A 460 41.60 -35.15 -9.69
N LYS A 461 40.99 -35.19 -8.48
CA LYS A 461 41.29 -34.48 -7.22
C LYS A 461 40.75 -33.06 -7.00
N VAL A 462 39.58 -33.06 -6.35
CA VAL A 462 39.17 -32.27 -5.17
C VAL A 462 40.29 -31.44 -4.54
N ILE A 463 40.19 -30.12 -4.67
CA ILE A 463 40.66 -29.15 -3.67
C ILE A 463 39.54 -28.10 -3.53
N GLU A 464 39.05 -27.97 -2.30
CA GLU A 464 38.19 -26.92 -1.81
C GLU A 464 38.90 -25.56 -1.89
N ASN A 465 38.20 -24.54 -2.41
CA ASN A 465 38.17 -23.17 -1.93
C ASN A 465 37.43 -22.31 -2.96
N HIS A 466 36.35 -21.65 -2.55
CA HIS A 466 36.23 -20.19 -2.67
C HIS A 466 34.94 -19.71 -2.00
N ASP A 467 35.14 -18.80 -1.05
CA ASP A 467 34.14 -18.06 -0.30
C ASP A 467 33.08 -17.38 -1.19
N PRO A 468 31.83 -17.27 -0.69
CA PRO A 468 30.73 -16.65 -1.41
C PRO A 468 30.89 -15.12 -1.51
N LEU A 469 30.62 -14.64 -2.72
CA LEU A 469 30.56 -13.25 -3.16
C LEU A 469 30.00 -12.30 -2.07
N THR A 470 30.83 -11.34 -1.69
CA THR A 470 30.49 -10.24 -0.77
C THR A 470 29.40 -9.36 -1.37
N ASN A 471 28.27 -9.24 -0.67
CA ASN A 471 27.25 -8.24 -0.92
C ASN A 471 27.90 -6.84 -0.94
N GLY A 472 27.77 -6.13 -2.06
CA GLY A 472 28.25 -4.75 -2.20
C GLY A 472 27.53 -3.83 -1.22
N ARG A 473 28.20 -3.48 -0.13
CA ARG A 473 27.77 -2.43 0.80
C ARG A 473 28.07 -1.09 0.14
N CYS A 474 27.08 -0.20 0.09
CA CYS A 474 27.23 1.15 -0.44
C CYS A 474 28.16 1.95 0.48
N ASP A 475 29.36 2.28 0.01
CA ASP A 475 30.27 3.19 0.70
C ASP A 475 29.79 4.64 0.52
N ASN A 476 29.07 5.14 1.52
CA ASN A 476 28.87 6.58 1.69
C ASN A 476 29.98 7.13 2.61
N GLY A 477 30.68 8.15 2.11
CA GLY A 477 31.88 8.72 2.73
C GLY A 477 31.76 9.02 4.22
N SER A 478 32.72 8.51 4.99
CA SER A 478 32.86 8.75 6.43
C SER A 478 33.39 10.16 6.68
N ILE A 479 32.63 10.97 7.44
CA ILE A 479 33.12 12.21 8.03
C ILE A 479 33.80 11.87 9.36
N HIS A 480 35.13 12.01 9.37
CA HIS A 480 35.96 12.03 10.57
C HIS A 480 35.52 13.16 11.51
N SER A 481 35.15 12.84 12.74
CA SER A 481 35.34 13.74 13.87
C SER A 481 35.89 12.95 15.06
N ASN A 482 37.22 13.05 15.22
CA ASN A 482 37.90 12.76 16.46
C ASN A 482 37.60 13.89 17.44
N HIS A 483 37.09 13.57 18.62
CA HIS A 483 37.59 14.18 19.86
C HIS A 483 37.30 13.27 21.06
N HIS A 484 38.37 12.65 21.53
CA HIS A 484 38.52 12.15 22.89
C HIS A 484 38.23 13.25 23.92
N SER A 485 37.50 12.94 24.99
CA SER A 485 38.10 12.75 26.31
C SER A 485 37.06 12.44 27.38
N ASN A 486 37.51 11.61 28.31
CA ASN A 486 36.83 11.02 29.44
C ASN A 486 36.27 12.05 30.44
N SER A 487 35.13 11.72 31.05
CA SER A 487 34.98 11.89 32.50
C SER A 487 34.04 10.84 33.07
N THR A 488 34.64 10.03 33.94
CA THR A 488 34.02 9.08 34.86
C THR A 488 33.69 9.84 36.14
N THR A 489 32.43 9.81 36.58
CA THR A 489 32.07 10.10 37.99
C THR A 489 30.90 9.24 38.42
N HIS A 490 31.29 8.19 39.14
CA HIS A 490 30.69 7.59 40.33
C HIS A 490 29.23 7.86 40.72
N ILE A 491 28.56 6.71 40.85
CA ILE A 491 27.42 6.33 41.69
C ILE A 491 27.43 7.00 43.07
N GLN A 492 26.26 7.51 43.51
CA GLN A 492 25.80 7.44 44.90
C GLN A 492 24.27 7.38 45.00
N HIS A 493 23.80 6.35 45.70
CA HIS A 493 22.44 6.15 46.19
C HIS A 493 22.11 7.10 47.35
N SER A 494 20.86 7.58 47.46
CA SER A 494 20.03 7.55 48.69
C SER A 494 18.75 8.40 48.63
N GLY A 495 17.66 7.89 49.24
CA GLY A 495 16.45 8.60 49.72
C GLY A 495 15.37 8.91 48.66
N SER A 496 14.19 8.29 48.59
CA SER A 496 13.08 8.08 49.56
C SER A 496 12.30 9.36 49.93
N ILE A 497 10.95 9.24 49.89
CA ILE A 497 9.86 10.14 50.32
C ILE A 497 9.42 11.14 49.23
N ALA A 498 8.39 10.88 48.41
CA ALA A 498 6.94 10.78 48.64
C ALA A 498 6.18 12.12 48.46
N SER A 499 4.99 11.95 47.83
CA SER A 499 3.79 12.80 47.73
C SER A 499 3.74 14.03 46.79
N ASP A 500 2.63 14.02 46.04
CA ASP A 500 1.90 15.12 45.38
C ASP A 500 2.28 15.51 43.95
N SER A 501 2.00 14.56 43.05
CA SER A 501 1.56 14.80 41.68
C SER A 501 0.04 14.61 41.60
N ASP A 502 -0.70 15.69 41.33
CA ASP A 502 -1.91 15.71 40.47
C ASP A 502 -2.85 16.87 40.85
N GLU A 503 -2.52 18.13 40.49
CA GLU A 503 -3.56 19.17 40.44
C GLU A 503 -3.35 20.37 39.49
N SER A 504 -2.37 20.36 38.56
CA SER A 504 -2.12 21.55 37.71
C SER A 504 -2.22 21.39 36.20
N VAL A 505 -2.74 20.26 35.67
CA VAL A 505 -2.84 20.06 34.21
C VAL A 505 -4.28 20.08 33.67
N LEU A 506 -5.31 20.03 34.54
CA LEU A 506 -6.70 20.03 34.10
C LEU A 506 -7.28 21.42 33.76
N ASP A 507 -6.63 22.51 34.19
CA ASP A 507 -7.15 23.88 34.00
C ASP A 507 -6.73 24.56 32.69
N ALA A 508 -5.82 23.96 31.90
CA ALA A 508 -5.42 24.55 30.61
C ALA A 508 -6.39 24.27 29.45
N PHE A 509 -7.33 23.32 29.59
CA PHE A 509 -8.21 22.89 28.49
C PHE A 509 -9.67 23.37 28.58
N THR A 510 -10.06 24.10 29.63
CA THR A 510 -11.48 24.47 29.83
C THR A 510 -11.83 25.92 29.45
N THR A 511 -10.97 26.64 28.72
CA THR A 511 -11.21 28.08 28.44
C THR A 511 -11.37 28.49 26.98
N ILE A 512 -11.45 27.56 26.02
CA ILE A 512 -11.81 27.92 24.63
C ILE A 512 -12.97 27.06 24.13
N SER A 513 -14.14 27.22 24.76
CA SER A 513 -15.42 26.66 24.28
C SER A 513 -16.58 27.65 24.35
N LYS A 514 -16.31 28.97 24.33
CA LYS A 514 -17.37 29.99 24.40
C LYS A 514 -17.42 31.04 23.30
N VAL A 515 -16.64 30.94 22.22
CA VAL A 515 -16.80 31.88 21.10
C VAL A 515 -16.62 31.16 19.78
N LEU A 516 -17.74 30.75 19.17
CA LEU A 516 -18.02 30.85 17.73
C LEU A 516 -19.34 30.13 17.44
N LEU A 517 -20.39 30.94 17.30
CA LEU A 517 -21.72 30.52 16.90
C LEU A 517 -21.68 29.88 15.50
N PHE A 518 -22.35 28.74 15.38
CA PHE A 518 -22.68 28.09 14.11
C PHE A 518 -23.51 29.03 13.22
N LYS A 519 -22.92 29.54 12.14
CA LYS A 519 -23.68 30.02 10.99
C LYS A 519 -23.37 29.12 9.79
N ASN A 520 -24.43 28.46 9.31
CA ASN A 520 -24.46 27.77 8.03
C ASN A 520 -24.56 28.82 6.92
N GLU A 521 -23.44 29.16 6.29
CA GLU A 521 -23.48 29.82 4.98
C GLU A 521 -22.66 28.97 4.02
N GLY A 522 -23.34 28.35 3.07
CA GLY A 522 -22.71 27.62 1.97
C GLY A 522 -22.14 28.63 0.99
N PHE A 523 -20.87 28.46 0.63
CA PHE A 523 -20.22 29.28 -0.37
C PHE A 523 -19.83 28.45 -1.59
N GLU A 524 -20.12 29.04 -2.74
CA GLU A 524 -19.87 28.58 -4.10
C GLU A 524 -18.49 29.11 -4.52
N ILE A 525 -17.62 28.24 -5.02
CA ILE A 525 -16.27 28.63 -5.48
C ILE A 525 -16.41 29.24 -6.88
N THR A 526 -15.92 30.48 -7.05
CA THR A 526 -15.92 31.16 -8.35
C THR A 526 -14.55 31.08 -9.02
N ASP A 527 -14.52 31.26 -10.34
CA ASP A 527 -13.35 31.02 -11.20
C ASP A 527 -12.07 31.79 -10.84
N ASP A 528 -12.14 32.82 -10.00
CA ASP A 528 -10.96 33.57 -9.54
C ASP A 528 -10.19 32.85 -8.41
N ASP A 529 -10.72 31.74 -7.87
CA ASP A 529 -10.08 30.93 -6.82
C ASP A 529 -9.20 29.77 -7.37
N LEU A 530 -9.02 29.68 -8.69
CA LEU A 530 -8.13 28.73 -9.40
C LEU A 530 -6.89 29.43 -9.96
#